data_AF-D1PMA1-F1
#
_entry.id   AF-D1PMA1-F1
#
_cell.length_a   1.000
_cell.length_b   1.000
_cell.length_c   1.000
_cell.angle_alpha   90.00
_cell.angle_beta   90.00
_cell.angle_gamma   90.00
#
_symmetry.space_group_name_H-M   'P 1'
#
loop_
_entity.id
_entity.type
_entity.pdbx_description
1 polymer ?
#
loop_
_entity_poly.entity_id
_entity_poly.type
_entity_poly.pdbx_seq_one_letter_code
_entity_poly.pdbx_strand_id
1 'polypeptide(L)'
;MIIYMEQMLGERILLTVYGLWGRNLVKRYSLEPDSGVLQEIPLQYISNASEKPMRILGKMENALLAIFEEQAHTIENIDPDGLPAQNLTFTHRAGLIREEDFLGGMPNYQEIQPLEP
;
A
#
# COMPACT_ATOMS: atom_id res chain seq x y z
N MET A 1 -3.59 20.13 -0.87
CA MET A 1 -2.72 18.96 -1.12
C MET A 1 -1.59 19.02 -0.12
N ILE A 2 -1.23 17.90 0.49
CA ILE A 2 -0.13 17.85 1.46
C ILE A 2 0.88 16.83 0.95
N ILE A 3 2.16 17.21 0.93
CA ILE A 3 3.27 16.34 0.53
C ILE A 3 4.04 16.00 1.80
N TYR A 4 4.22 14.71 2.05
CA TYR A 4 5.06 14.21 3.14
C TYR A 4 6.27 13.51 2.57
N MET A 5 7.43 13.82 3.13
CA MET A 5 8.61 12.99 2.98
C MET A 5 8.45 11.79 3.93
N GLU A 6 8.30 10.59 3.37
CA GLU A 6 8.13 9.37 4.19
C GLU A 6 9.48 8.89 4.72
N GLN A 7 10.40 8.55 3.81
CA GLN A 7 11.68 7.94 4.15
C GLN A 7 12.68 8.01 2.98
N MET A 8 13.94 7.71 3.26
CA MET A 8 14.99 7.48 2.26
C MET A 8 14.99 6.00 1.82
N LEU A 9 14.99 5.76 0.51
CA LEU A 9 15.14 4.45 -0.12
C LEU A 9 16.38 4.49 -1.03
N GLY A 10 17.45 3.80 -0.62
CA GLY A 10 18.79 4.02 -1.17
C GLY A 10 19.16 5.50 -1.18
N GLU A 11 19.49 6.01 -2.36
CA GLU A 11 19.81 7.42 -2.62
C GLU A 11 18.59 8.28 -2.99
N ARG A 12 17.38 7.71 -2.96
CA ARG A 12 16.14 8.38 -3.37
C ARG A 12 15.28 8.76 -2.17
N ILE A 13 14.62 9.90 -2.28
CA ILE A 13 13.63 10.37 -1.30
C ILE A 13 12.24 9.88 -1.72
N LEU A 14 11.52 9.22 -0.82
CA LEU A 14 10.13 8.85 -1.02
C LEU A 14 9.20 9.98 -0.60
N LEU A 15 8.39 10.45 -1.54
CA LEU A 15 7.42 11.52 -1.34
C LEU A 15 6.01 10.95 -1.53
N THR A 16 5.16 11.10 -0.52
CA THR A 16 3.75 10.72 -0.61
C THR A 16 2.87 11.94 -0.61
N VAL A 17 2.01 12.02 -1.62
CA VAL A 17 1.03 13.08 -1.80
C VAL A 17 -0.32 12.61 -1.30
N TYR A 18 -0.87 13.36 -0.37
CA TYR A 18 -2.21 13.13 0.15
C TYR A 18 -3.20 14.19 -0.35
N GLY A 19 -4.44 13.76 -0.48
CA GLY A 19 -5.57 14.61 -0.81
C GLY A 19 -5.77 15.71 0.22
N LEU A 20 -6.69 16.63 -0.09
CA LEU A 20 -7.17 17.60 0.89
C LEU A 20 -7.57 16.82 2.15
N TRP A 21 -7.12 17.28 3.32
CA TRP A 21 -7.32 16.63 4.63
C TRP A 21 -6.39 15.46 5.00
N GLY A 22 -5.42 15.07 4.16
CA GLY A 22 -4.37 14.10 4.55
C GLY A 22 -4.84 12.65 4.72
N ARG A 23 -6.11 12.35 4.41
CA ARG A 23 -6.71 11.02 4.64
C ARG A 23 -6.56 10.07 3.47
N ASN A 24 -6.62 10.61 2.26
CA ASN A 24 -6.57 9.83 1.04
C ASN A 24 -5.17 9.94 0.45
N LEU A 25 -4.50 8.80 0.33
CA LEU A 25 -3.24 8.73 -0.36
C LEU A 25 -3.52 8.86 -1.86
N VAL A 26 -2.94 9.88 -2.51
CA VAL A 26 -3.29 10.30 -3.89
C VAL A 26 -2.22 9.90 -4.88
N LYS A 27 -0.94 10.16 -4.56
CA LYS A 27 0.21 9.77 -5.39
C LYS A 27 1.43 9.47 -4.53
N ARG A 28 2.39 8.71 -5.07
CA ARG A 28 3.73 8.55 -4.48
C ARG A 28 4.77 8.75 -5.55
N TYR A 29 5.87 9.35 -5.16
CA TYR A 29 7.00 9.64 -6.02
C TYR A 29 8.29 9.21 -5.35
N SER A 30 9.24 8.74 -6.15
CA SER A 30 10.65 8.72 -5.77
C SER A 30 11.33 9.93 -6.40
N LEU A 31 12.12 10.64 -5.60
CA LEU A 31 12.92 11.80 -6.02
C LEU A 31 14.39 11.43 -5.94
N GLU A 32 15.12 11.61 -7.03
CA GLU A 32 16.57 11.66 -7.02
C GLU A 32 17.04 13.05 -6.56
N PRO A 33 17.71 13.18 -5.40
CA PRO A 33 18.07 14.48 -4.83
C PRO A 33 19.09 15.24 -5.68
N ASP A 34 20.01 14.55 -6.35
CA ASP A 34 21.09 15.17 -7.11
C ASP A 34 20.63 15.69 -8.48
N SER A 35 19.77 14.93 -9.15
CA SER A 35 19.27 15.26 -10.50
C SER A 35 17.93 16.01 -10.47
N GLY A 36 17.19 15.94 -9.36
CA GLY A 36 15.83 16.46 -9.26
C GLY A 36 14.78 15.62 -10.00
N VAL A 37 15.15 14.45 -10.52
CA VAL A 37 14.26 13.59 -11.29
C VAL A 37 13.19 12.98 -10.38
N LEU A 38 11.93 13.15 -10.77
CA LEU A 38 10.77 12.57 -10.10
C LEU A 38 10.21 11.41 -10.91
N GLN A 39 9.98 10.28 -10.25
CA GLN A 39 9.33 9.10 -10.82
C GLN A 39 8.10 8.74 -9.99
N GLU A 40 6.94 8.65 -10.63
CA GLU A 40 5.71 8.20 -9.96
C GLU A 40 5.82 6.70 -9.64
N ILE A 41 5.52 6.35 -8.39
CA ILE A 41 5.51 4.98 -7.91
C ILE A 41 4.05 4.55 -7.75
N PRO A 42 3.64 3.41 -8.34
CA PRO A 42 2.29 2.90 -8.18
C PRO A 42 1.90 2.76 -6.71
N LEU A 43 0.69 3.23 -6.40
CA LEU A 43 0.09 3.15 -5.07
C LEU A 43 -0.69 1.86 -4.84
N GLN A 44 -0.80 1.08 -5.90
CA GLN A 44 -1.70 -0.04 -5.97
C GLN A 44 -0.91 -1.28 -6.35
N TYR A 45 -1.27 -2.37 -5.71
CA TYR A 45 -0.85 -3.71 -6.10
C TYR A 45 -2.02 -4.40 -6.83
N ILE A 46 -1.73 -5.22 -7.85
CA ILE A 46 -2.76 -5.99 -8.56
C ILE A 46 -2.91 -7.36 -7.90
N SER A 47 -3.88 -7.51 -6.99
CA SER A 47 -4.30 -8.82 -6.48
C SER A 47 -5.62 -9.23 -7.14
N ASN A 48 -5.71 -10.48 -7.63
CA ASN A 48 -6.91 -11.01 -8.27
C ASN A 48 -7.48 -10.08 -9.37
N ALA A 49 -6.61 -9.56 -10.24
CA ALA A 49 -6.95 -8.62 -11.31
C ALA A 49 -7.60 -7.30 -10.83
N SER A 50 -7.43 -6.94 -9.56
CA SER A 50 -7.94 -5.68 -8.99
C SER A 50 -6.82 -4.88 -8.33
N GLU A 51 -6.81 -3.58 -8.56
CA GLU A 51 -5.93 -2.63 -7.88
C GLU A 51 -6.33 -2.50 -6.39
N LYS A 52 -5.39 -2.74 -5.49
CA LYS A 52 -5.56 -2.62 -4.03
C LYS A 52 -4.63 -1.57 -3.45
N PRO A 53 -5.09 -0.68 -2.56
CA PRO A 53 -4.25 0.36 -1.99
C PRO A 53 -3.13 -0.24 -1.13
N MET A 54 -1.95 0.36 -1.19
CA MET A 54 -0.75 -0.12 -0.52
C MET A 54 -0.10 0.95 0.37
N ARG A 55 0.22 0.56 1.60
CA ARG A 55 0.96 1.39 2.57
C ARG A 55 2.27 0.72 2.95
N ILE A 56 3.35 1.50 3.04
CA ILE A 56 4.65 1.03 3.53
C ILE A 56 4.67 1.20 5.05
N LEU A 57 4.96 0.12 5.77
CA LEU A 57 5.09 0.13 7.23
C LEU A 57 6.52 0.37 7.68
N GLY A 58 7.50 -0.08 6.89
CA GLY A 58 8.89 0.05 7.24
C GLY A 58 9.84 -0.51 6.19
N LYS A 59 11.13 -0.24 6.41
CA LYS A 59 12.24 -0.69 5.58
C LYS A 59 13.01 -1.80 6.30
N MET A 60 13.34 -2.85 5.56
CA MET A 60 14.28 -3.90 5.91
C MET A 60 15.54 -3.75 5.05
N GLU A 61 16.57 -4.57 5.29
CA GLU A 61 17.87 -4.45 4.63
C GLU A 61 17.78 -4.38 3.09
N ASN A 62 16.96 -5.24 2.46
CA ASN A 62 16.77 -5.28 1.00
C ASN A 62 15.29 -5.29 0.56
N ALA A 63 14.38 -4.93 1.46
CA ALA A 63 12.94 -5.01 1.19
C ALA A 63 12.14 -3.96 1.97
N LEU A 64 10.94 -3.68 1.50
CA LEU A 64 9.94 -2.85 2.14
C LEU A 64 8.84 -3.75 2.68
N LEU A 65 8.50 -3.56 3.96
CA LEU A 65 7.31 -4.16 4.54
C LEU A 65 6.11 -3.29 4.15
N ALA A 66 5.13 -3.88 3.48
CA ALA A 66 3.92 -3.21 3.04
C ALA A 66 2.66 -3.93 3.55
N ILE A 67 1.58 -3.17 3.79
CA ILE A 67 0.23 -3.72 3.94
C ILE A 67 -0.62 -3.32 2.75
N PHE A 68 -1.52 -4.22 2.39
CA PHE A 68 -2.54 -4.00 1.38
C PHE A 68 -3.91 -4.38 1.96
N GLU A 69 -4.91 -3.58 1.62
CA GLU A 69 -6.30 -3.87 1.95
C GLU A 69 -6.87 -4.79 0.87
N GLU A 70 -7.15 -6.04 1.21
CA GLU A 70 -8.04 -6.86 0.40
C GLU A 70 -9.48 -6.59 0.81
N GLN A 71 -10.30 -6.27 -0.19
CA GLN A 71 -11.75 -6.29 -0.02
C GLN A 71 -12.14 -7.75 0.20
N ALA A 72 -12.53 -8.07 1.42
CA ALA A 72 -12.99 -9.40 1.76
C ALA A 72 -14.49 -9.51 1.52
N HIS A 73 -14.83 -10.73 1.12
CA HIS A 73 -16.13 -11.30 0.83
C HIS A 73 -17.35 -10.61 1.48
N THR A 74 -18.43 -10.53 0.70
CA THR A 74 -19.76 -10.26 1.23
C THR A 74 -20.13 -11.38 2.20
N ILE A 75 -20.21 -11.05 3.49
CA ILE A 75 -20.71 -11.99 4.49
C ILE A 75 -22.21 -11.71 4.66
N GLU A 76 -23.03 -12.70 4.35
CA GLU A 76 -24.45 -12.67 4.72
C GLU A 76 -24.55 -12.93 6.23
N ASN A 77 -25.02 -11.93 6.97
CA ASN A 77 -25.35 -12.06 8.38
C ASN A 77 -26.85 -11.83 8.54
N ILE A 78 -27.45 -12.40 9.58
CA ILE A 78 -28.82 -12.07 9.96
C ILE A 78 -28.72 -10.94 10.98
N ASP A 79 -29.38 -9.82 10.70
CA ASP A 79 -29.45 -8.68 11.62
C ASP A 79 -30.32 -9.02 12.85
N PRO A 80 -30.33 -8.16 13.89
CA PRO A 80 -31.14 -8.40 15.09
C PRO A 80 -32.67 -8.50 14.82
N ASP A 81 -33.13 -7.98 13.68
CA ASP A 81 -34.53 -7.98 13.24
C ASP A 81 -34.87 -9.22 12.38
N GLY A 82 -33.90 -10.11 12.14
CA GLY A 82 -34.08 -11.36 11.40
C GLY A 82 -33.92 -11.23 9.88
N LEU A 83 -33.42 -10.11 9.37
CA LEU A 83 -33.25 -9.86 7.93
C LEU A 83 -31.82 -10.17 7.47
N PRO A 84 -31.64 -10.67 6.23
CA PRO A 84 -30.31 -10.84 5.65
C PRO A 84 -29.66 -9.48 5.39
N ALA A 85 -28.51 -9.26 6.00
CA ALA A 85 -27.65 -8.10 5.84
C ALA A 85 -26.33 -8.52 5.19
N GLN A 86 -25.83 -7.69 4.27
CA GLN A 86 -24.54 -7.89 3.62
C GLN A 86 -23.51 -6.98 4.27
N ASN A 87 -22.52 -7.59 4.94
CA ASN A 87 -21.39 -6.84 5.48
C ASN A 87 -20.18 -7.01 4.57
N LEU A 88 -19.59 -5.88 4.16
CA LEU A 88 -18.27 -5.84 3.54
C LEU A 88 -17.23 -5.94 4.65
N THR A 89 -16.45 -7.01 4.64
CA THR A 89 -15.29 -7.14 5.53
C THR A 89 -14.04 -6.75 4.76
N PHE A 90 -13.07 -6.12 5.41
CA PHE A 90 -11.76 -5.85 4.81
C PHE A 90 -10.72 -6.64 5.57
N THR A 91 -9.93 -7.43 4.85
CA THR A 91 -8.81 -8.17 5.43
C THR A 91 -7.52 -7.48 5.01
N HIS A 92 -6.67 -7.17 5.99
CA HIS A 92 -5.35 -6.63 5.72
C HIS A 92 -4.39 -7.79 5.51
N ARG A 93 -3.59 -7.71 4.46
CA ARG A 93 -2.51 -8.66 4.18
C ARG A 93 -1.19 -7.91 4.15
N ALA A 94 -0.14 -8.58 4.61
CA ALA A 94 1.20 -8.02 4.67
C ALA A 94 2.10 -8.70 3.64
N GLY A 95 3.07 -7.96 3.13
CA GLY A 95 4.03 -8.49 2.17
C GLY A 95 5.34 -7.73 2.18
N LEU A 96 6.35 -8.37 1.61
CA LEU A 96 7.66 -7.79 1.37
C LEU A 96 7.78 -7.43 -0.11
N ILE A 97 8.35 -6.27 -0.40
CA ILE A 97 8.62 -5.81 -1.76
C ILE A 97 10.09 -5.49 -1.84
N ARG A 98 10.82 -6.02 -2.82
CA ARG A 98 12.23 -5.64 -2.98
C ARG A 98 12.33 -4.17 -3.32
N GLU A 99 13.33 -3.50 -2.76
CA GLU A 99 13.51 -2.05 -2.98
C GLU A 99 13.73 -1.73 -4.47
N GLU A 100 14.48 -2.57 -5.19
CA GLU A 100 14.71 -2.47 -6.64
C GLU A 100 13.41 -2.56 -7.46
N ASP A 101 12.53 -3.50 -7.13
CA ASP A 101 11.26 -3.73 -7.81
C ASP A 101 10.31 -2.55 -7.57
N PHE A 102 10.28 -2.08 -6.31
CA PHE A 102 9.49 -0.93 -5.92
C PHE A 102 9.92 0.35 -6.65
N LEU A 103 11.22 0.66 -6.66
CA LEU A 103 11.77 1.83 -7.35
C LEU A 103 11.70 1.68 -8.88
N GLY A 104 11.72 0.45 -9.40
CA GLY A 104 11.49 0.13 -10.80
C GLY A 104 10.04 0.32 -11.26
N GLY A 105 9.11 0.67 -10.35
CA GLY A 105 7.70 0.84 -10.66
C GLY A 105 6.96 -0.47 -10.93
N MET A 106 7.58 -1.62 -10.62
CA MET A 106 7.03 -2.96 -10.77
C MET A 106 7.08 -3.68 -9.41
N PRO A 107 6.30 -3.23 -8.42
CA PRO A 107 6.38 -3.80 -7.07
C PRO A 107 5.95 -5.26 -7.06
N ASN A 108 6.92 -6.18 -7.12
CA ASN A 108 6.72 -7.60 -6.95
C ASN A 108 6.63 -7.92 -5.46
N TYR A 109 5.41 -8.08 -4.97
CA TYR A 109 5.18 -8.47 -3.59
C TYR A 109 5.43 -9.97 -3.36
N GLN A 110 5.97 -10.28 -2.20
CA GLN A 110 5.98 -11.61 -1.63
C GLN A 110 5.15 -11.54 -0.36
N GLU A 111 3.98 -12.17 -0.40
CA GLU A 111 3.12 -12.21 0.76
C GLU A 111 3.80 -12.93 1.92
N ILE A 112 3.64 -12.37 3.11
CA ILE A 112 4.05 -13.01 4.34
C ILE A 112 2.78 -13.32 5.14
N GLN A 113 2.70 -14.54 5.68
CA GLN A 113 1.64 -14.84 6.63
C GLN A 113 1.88 -13.97 7.88
N PRO A 114 0.86 -13.29 8.40
CA PRO A 114 0.99 -12.70 9.72
C PRO A 114 1.34 -13.83 10.69
N LEU A 115 2.38 -13.61 11.52
CA LEU A 115 2.60 -14.47 12.68
C LEU A 115 1.31 -14.40 13.50
N GLU A 116 0.60 -15.53 13.63
CA GLU A 116 -0.52 -15.61 14.57
C GLU A 116 -0.02 -15.17 15.95
N PRO A 117 -0.76 -14.30 16.66
CA PRO A 117 -0.42 -13.89 18.01
C PRO A 117 -0.43 -15.05 19.01
#